data_AF-A0A127FEF9-F1
#
_entry.id   AF-A0A127FEF9-F1
#
_cell.length_a   1.000
_cell.length_b   1.000
_cell.length_c   1.000
_cell.angle_alpha   90.00
_cell.angle_beta   90.00
_cell.angle_gamma   90.00
#
_symmetry.space_group_name_H-M   'P 1'
#
loop_
_entity.id
_entity.type
_entity.pdbx_description
1 polymer ?
#
loop_
_entity_poly.entity_id
_entity_poly.type
_entity_poly.pdbx_seq_one_letter_code
_entity_poly.pdbx_strand_id
1 'polypeptide(L)' 'MIEAIPALDDILLASLKALAAAGEVEEACRLAGRACAFHRGRNVEAWSRYNVLLHRLARRAAGAGQQQQPD' A
#
# COMPACT_ATOMS: atom_id res chain seq x y z
N MET A 1 -24.17 -14.89 -13.21
CA MET A 1 -23.14 -13.84 -13.05
C MET A 1 -21.82 -14.55 -12.83
N ILE A 2 -20.85 -14.39 -13.72
CA ILE A 2 -19.47 -14.83 -13.47
C ILE A 2 -18.83 -13.67 -12.72
N GLU A 3 -18.55 -13.82 -11.42
CA GLU A 3 -17.76 -12.83 -10.71
C GLU A 3 -16.38 -12.77 -11.37
N ALA A 4 -15.99 -11.59 -11.84
CA ALA A 4 -14.63 -11.38 -12.32
C ALA A 4 -13.68 -11.57 -11.15
N ILE A 5 -12.78 -12.55 -11.24
CA ILE A 5 -11.74 -12.74 -10.23
C ILE A 5 -10.87 -11.49 -10.25
N PRO A 6 -10.80 -10.73 -9.15
CA PRO A 6 -9.99 -9.52 -9.10
C PRO A 6 -8.53 -9.88 -9.39
N ALA A 7 -7.84 -9.05 -10.18
CA ALA A 7 -6.44 -9.27 -10.46
C ALA A 7 -5.66 -9.31 -9.13
N LEU A 8 -4.62 -10.13 -9.05
CA LEU A 8 -3.84 -10.30 -7.82
C LEU A 8 -3.38 -8.95 -7.24
N ASP A 9 -2.97 -8.02 -8.11
CA ASP A 9 -2.56 -6.68 -7.68
C ASP A 9 -3.69 -5.88 -7.01
N ASP A 10 -4.94 -6.09 -7.40
CA ASP A 10 -6.08 -5.40 -6.78
C ASP A 10 -6.31 -5.92 -5.37
N ILE A 11 -6.20 -7.24 -5.18
CA ILE A 11 -6.26 -7.88 -3.86
C ILE A 11 -5.12 -7.36 -2.97
N LEU A 12 -3.90 -7.34 -3.48
CA LEU A 12 -2.74 -6.84 -2.74
C LEU A 12 -2.88 -5.36 -2.37
N LEU A 13 -3.33 -4.52 -3.30
CA LEU A 13 -3.60 -3.10 -3.02
C LEU A 13 -4.69 -2.91 -1.96
N ALA A 14 -5.75 -3.71 -1.99
CA ALA A 14 -6.80 -3.69 -0.97
C ALA A 14 -6.26 -4.10 0.41
N SER A 15 -5.47 -5.17 0.47
CA SER A 15 -4.83 -5.66 1.69
C SER A 15 -3.89 -4.61 2.31
N LEU A 16 -3.08 -3.92 1.50
CA LEU A 16 -2.19 -2.86 2.01
C LEU A 16 -2.97 -1.66 2.56
N LYS A 17 -4.09 -1.30 1.94
CA LYS A 17 -4.98 -0.25 2.46
C LYS A 17 -5.63 -0.67 3.78
N ALA A 18 -6.08 -1.91 3.90
CA ALA A 18 -6.66 -2.46 5.12
C ALA A 18 -5.63 -2.49 6.26
N LEU A 19 -4.40 -2.94 5.97
CA LEU A 19 -3.30 -2.95 6.93
C LEU A 19 -3.00 -1.54 7.48
N ALA A 20 -2.90 -0.55 6.60
CA ALA A 20 -2.72 0.84 7.01
C ALA A 20 -3.93 1.41 7.79
N ALA A 21 -5.14 0.93 7.51
CA ALA A 21 -6.33 1.32 8.27
C ALA A 21 -6.35 0.71 9.67
N ALA A 22 -5.72 -0.46 9.86
CA ALA A 22 -5.56 -1.12 11.15
C ALA A 22 -4.45 -0.51 12.05
N GLY A 23 -3.77 0.55 11.59
CA GLY A 23 -2.70 1.23 12.33
C GLY A 23 -1.29 0.80 11.89
N GLU A 24 -1.17 -0.27 11.10
CA GLU A 24 0.10 -0.82 10.61
C GLU A 24 0.63 -0.06 9.38
N VAL A 25 0.69 1.27 9.46
CA VAL A 25 1.03 2.15 8.33
C VAL A 25 2.46 1.95 7.85
N GLU A 26 3.41 1.73 8.76
CA GLU A 26 4.82 1.51 8.42
C GLU A 26 5.03 0.19 7.66
N GLU A 27 4.41 -0.89 8.12
CA GLU A 27 4.50 -2.19 7.44
C GLU A 27 3.81 -2.14 6.08
N ALA A 28 2.64 -1.49 5.98
CA ALA A 28 1.98 -1.26 4.70
C ALA A 28 2.87 -0.46 3.72
N CYS A 29 3.60 0.55 4.22
CA CYS A 29 4.57 1.33 3.45
C CYS A 29 5.72 0.46 2.94
N ARG A 30 6.31 -0.36 3.81
CA ARG A 30 7.40 -1.30 3.49
C ARG A 30 7.00 -2.30 2.40
N LEU A 31 5.82 -2.92 2.55
CA LEU A 31 5.29 -3.87 1.58
C LEU A 31 4.94 -3.21 0.24
N ALA A 32 4.36 -2.00 0.25
CA ALA A 32 4.11 -1.23 -0.96
C ALA A 32 5.42 -0.91 -1.71
N GLY A 33 6.50 -0.58 -0.99
CA GLY A 33 7.82 -0.36 -1.57
C GLY A 33 8.39 -1.60 -2.26
N ARG A 34 8.24 -2.78 -1.64
CA ARG A 34 8.64 -4.06 -2.25
C ARG A 34 7.86 -4.37 -3.52
N ALA A 35 6.54 -4.12 -3.53
CA ALA A 35 5.71 -4.28 -4.71
C ALA A 35 6.13 -3.32 -5.84
N CYS A 36 6.47 -2.07 -5.52
CA CYS A 36 7.04 -1.12 -6.48
C CYS A 36 8.34 -1.65 -7.09
N ALA A 37 9.27 -2.13 -6.27
CA ALA A 37 10.54 -2.68 -6.75
C ALA A 37 10.32 -3.91 -7.66
N PHE A 38 9.36 -4.77 -7.33
CA PHE A 38 9.02 -5.94 -8.14
C PHE A 38 8.45 -5.56 -9.53
N HIS A 39 7.58 -4.56 -9.59
CA HIS A 39 6.91 -4.16 -10.84
C HIS A 39 7.73 -3.19 -11.69
N ARG A 40 8.77 -2.56 -11.13
CA ARG A 40 9.64 -1.62 -11.83
C ARG A 40 10.24 -2.26 -13.09
N GLY A 41 9.92 -1.69 -14.25
CA GLY A 41 10.39 -2.18 -15.57
C GLY A 41 9.67 -3.42 -16.10
N ARG A 42 8.71 -3.99 -15.38
CA ARG A 42 7.92 -5.16 -15.81
C ARG A 42 6.48 -4.80 -16.15
N ASN A 43 5.86 -3.97 -15.32
CA ASN A 43 4.49 -3.53 -15.49
C ASN A 43 4.34 -2.10 -14.97
N VAL A 44 4.29 -1.15 -15.91
CA VAL A 44 4.22 0.29 -15.60
C VAL A 44 2.90 0.65 -14.91
N GLU A 45 1.80 0.01 -15.27
CA GLU A 45 0.49 0.26 -14.69
C GLU A 45 0.44 -0.20 -13.23
N ALA A 46 0.84 -1.45 -12.96
CA ALA A 46 0.92 -1.97 -11.60
C ALA A 46 1.89 -1.14 -10.75
N TRP A 47 3.09 -0.85 -11.26
CA TRP A 47 4.07 0.00 -10.59
C TRP A 47 3.49 1.35 -10.17
N SER A 48 2.79 2.04 -11.08
CA SER A 48 2.20 3.36 -10.81
C SER A 48 1.19 3.30 -9.65
N ARG A 49 0.32 2.27 -9.63
CA ARG A 49 -0.69 2.08 -8.57
C ARG A 49 -0.07 1.89 -7.19
N TYR A 50 0.94 1.02 -7.09
CA TYR A 50 1.67 0.83 -5.83
C TYR A 50 2.45 2.08 -5.42
N ASN A 51 3.06 2.79 -6.38
CA ASN A 51 3.85 3.98 -6.10
C ASN A 51 2.99 5.13 -5.55
N VAL A 52 1.79 5.33 -6.11
CA VAL A 52 0.81 6.29 -5.59
C VAL A 52 0.39 5.92 -4.16
N LEU A 53 0.10 4.64 -3.90
CA LEU A 53 -0.24 4.18 -2.56
C LEU A 53 0.92 4.40 -1.58
N LEU A 54 2.14 4.04 -1.96
CA LEU A 54 3.35 4.22 -1.16
C LEU A 54 3.52 5.68 -0.72
N HIS A 55 3.42 6.63 -1.65
CA HIS A 55 3.54 8.06 -1.32
C HIS A 55 2.43 8.52 -0.36
N ARG A 56 1.21 8.00 -0.49
CA ARG A 56 0.12 8.31 0.45
C ARG A 56 0.41 7.75 1.85
N LEU A 57 0.88 6.51 1.94
CA LEU A 57 1.23 5.86 3.19
C LEU A 57 2.41 6.55 3.88
N ALA A 58 3.45 6.91 3.13
CA ALA A 58 4.60 7.65 3.64
C ALA A 58 4.21 9.00 4.26
N ARG A 59 3.30 9.75 3.60
CA ARG A 59 2.75 10.99 4.19
C ARG A 59 1.97 10.73 5.48
N ARG A 60 1.20 9.64 5.52
CA ARG A 60 0.43 9.26 6.72
C ARG A 60 1.34 8.83 7.87
N ALA A 61 2.40 8.08 7.60
CA ALA A 61 3.41 7.71 8.60
C ALA A 61 4.15 8.94 9.14
N ALA A 62 4.53 9.87 8.26
CA ALA A 62 5.18 11.12 8.66
C ALA A 62 4.27 12.02 9.52
N GLY A 63 2.95 11.99 9.31
CA GLY A 63 1.98 12.69 10.16
C GLY A 63 1.59 11.93 11.43
N ALA A 64 1.65 10.60 11.43
CA ALA A 64 1.31 9.75 12.58
C ALA A 64 2.38 9.82 13.70
N GLY A 65 3.63 10.18 13.38
CA GLY A 65 4.67 10.45 14.38
C GLY A 65 4.35 11.57 15.38
N GLN A 66 3.22 12.27 15.21
CA GLN A 66 2.70 13.29 16.14
C GLN A 66 1.52 12.79 17.00
N GLN A 67 1.02 11.57 16.78
CA GLN A 67 -0.20 11.04 17.41
C GLN A 67 0.01 9.75 18.22
N GLN A 68 1.24 9.27 18.40
CA GLN A 68 1.52 8.08 19.20
C GLN A 68 2.05 8.45 20.59
N GLN A 69 1.12 8.89 21.46
CA GLN A 69 1.22 8.70 22.90
C GLN A 69 -0.19 8.62 23.51
N PRO A 70 -0.63 7.43 23.93
CA PRO A 70 -1.61 7.27 24.99
C PRO A 70 -0.92 6.87 26.31
N ASP A 71 -1.52 7.33 27.42
CA ASP A 71 -1.09 7.26 28.83
C ASP A 71 -0.53 5.93 29.33
#